data_AF-K1PT77-F1
#
_entry.id   AF-K1PT77-F1
#
_cell.length_a   1.000
_cell.length_b   1.000
_cell.length_c   1.000
_cell.angle_alpha   90.00
_cell.angle_beta   90.00
_cell.angle_gamma   90.00
#
_symmetry.space_group_name_H-M   'P 1'
#
loop_
_entity.id
_entity.type
_entity.pdbx_description
1 polymer ?
#
loop_
_entity_poly.entity_id
_entity_poly.type
_entity_poly.pdbx_seq_one_letter_code
_entity_poly.pdbx_strand_id
1 'polypeptide(L)'
;MQSIAVLIPVGQEVLFISERTSALDTQTRQLQDMYDTRQQKYLCEACTKKFKTIGGLQRHLRKEHDWVFMEEVTNSSSKKDHIALYRASFMKCSLLLWDTNDDAYKMGDGERIIRNSKFQMLLSCIGNHETVRNTGKPSFQTLSLTSIPLNDSHTTYRGVFLAPPDTQFRFKGEMIDVTKGENNVVEAILSNNDKNVNYRYGRWLTLTSESKQETLKLYINDNYNFRTQTFVENSCEFGIEKIQKDTRTEYKATVRNCAESENISKYFIVHLLEQSGDRITQITSRKISSQENGRISENKYVNTFYRSDEDDIYYAILDYPAIEADGLIIQSFSFVLYASARYDYTGDAISEIKAWYYDL
;
A
#
# COMPACT_ATOMS: atom_id res chain seq x y z
N MET A 1 -53.02 43.55 1.98
CA MET A 1 -51.54 43.59 2.08
C MET A 1 -51.03 42.21 1.74
N GLN A 2 -50.55 42.03 0.50
CA GLN A 2 -49.90 40.78 0.06
C GLN A 2 -48.46 40.77 0.55
N SER A 3 -48.11 39.76 1.36
CA SER A 3 -46.71 39.42 1.61
C SER A 3 -46.18 38.66 0.40
N ILE A 4 -45.27 39.29 -0.33
CA ILE A 4 -44.49 38.68 -1.40
C ILE A 4 -43.50 37.71 -0.75
N ALA A 5 -43.78 36.41 -0.82
CA ALA A 5 -42.78 35.38 -0.59
C ALA A 5 -41.89 35.32 -1.82
N VAL A 6 -40.64 35.80 -1.68
CA VAL A 6 -39.63 35.72 -2.73
C VAL A 6 -39.22 34.24 -2.86
N LEU A 7 -39.70 33.57 -3.90
CA LEU A 7 -39.22 32.25 -4.32
C LEU A 7 -37.84 32.42 -4.94
N ILE A 8 -36.80 32.04 -4.20
CA ILE A 8 -35.42 31.94 -4.72
C ILE A 8 -35.28 30.56 -5.37
N PRO A 9 -34.85 30.43 -6.64
CA PRO A 9 -34.69 29.14 -7.31
C PRO A 9 -33.57 28.30 -6.67
N VAL A 10 -33.79 26.99 -6.52
CA VAL A 10 -32.85 25.99 -5.95
C VAL A 10 -31.43 26.08 -6.54
N GLY A 11 -31.29 26.51 -7.81
CA GLY A 11 -29.97 26.72 -8.43
C GLY A 11 -29.14 27.84 -7.79
N GLN A 12 -29.77 28.87 -7.23
CA GLN A 12 -29.07 29.94 -6.50
C GLN A 12 -28.63 29.48 -5.11
N GLU A 13 -29.37 28.57 -4.47
CA GLU A 13 -28.97 27.96 -3.19
C GLU A 13 -27.74 27.06 -3.34
N VAL A 14 -27.65 26.28 -4.42
CA VAL A 14 -26.48 25.41 -4.68
C VAL A 14 -25.22 26.21 -4.92
N LEU A 15 -25.30 27.31 -5.70
CA LEU A 15 -24.17 28.21 -5.93
C LEU A 15 -23.73 28.89 -4.62
N PHE A 16 -24.69 29.36 -3.82
CA PHE A 16 -24.43 29.96 -2.52
C PHE A 16 -23.75 28.98 -1.55
N ILE A 17 -24.18 27.71 -1.52
CA ILE A 17 -23.55 26.66 -0.70
C ILE A 17 -22.14 26.37 -1.22
N SER A 18 -21.94 26.27 -2.53
CA SER A 18 -20.63 26.04 -3.14
C SER A 18 -19.62 27.13 -2.79
N GLU A 19 -20.02 28.40 -2.89
CA GLU A 19 -19.18 29.56 -2.52
C GLU A 19 -18.83 29.55 -1.04
N ARG A 20 -19.80 29.25 -0.16
CA ARG A 20 -19.55 29.12 1.28
C ARG A 20 -18.61 27.96 1.62
N THR A 21 -18.72 26.85 0.92
CA THR A 21 -17.85 25.68 1.15
C THR A 21 -16.41 25.99 0.77
N SER A 22 -16.21 26.65 -0.38
CA SER A 22 -14.89 27.12 -0.82
C SER A 22 -14.26 28.12 0.16
N ALA A 23 -15.06 29.03 0.72
CA ALA A 23 -14.60 29.97 1.73
C ALA A 23 -14.19 29.27 3.04
N LEU A 24 -14.95 28.27 3.48
CA LEU A 24 -14.63 27.45 4.66
C LEU A 24 -13.35 26.62 4.45
N ASP A 25 -13.18 26.03 3.27
CA ASP A 25 -11.97 25.27 2.92
C ASP A 25 -10.73 26.18 2.94
N THR A 26 -10.86 27.39 2.40
CA THR A 26 -9.79 28.39 2.40
C THR A 26 -9.42 28.80 3.83
N GLN A 27 -10.41 29.06 4.68
CA GLN A 27 -10.19 29.40 6.09
C GLN A 27 -9.57 28.24 6.88
N THR A 28 -9.95 27.00 6.57
CA THR A 28 -9.39 25.80 7.21
C THR A 28 -7.92 25.63 6.86
N ARG A 29 -7.55 25.82 5.58
CA ARG A 29 -6.14 25.80 5.15
C ARG A 29 -5.30 26.87 5.84
N GLN A 30 -5.81 28.11 5.93
CA GLN A 30 -5.10 29.19 6.63
C GLN A 30 -4.81 28.85 8.10
N LEU A 31 -5.73 28.19 8.80
CA LEU A 31 -5.50 27.75 10.18
C LEU A 31 -4.53 26.56 10.27
N GLN A 32 -4.48 25.70 9.26
CA GLN A 32 -3.53 24.59 9.17
C GLN A 32 -2.12 25.09 8.88
N ASP A 33 -1.95 26.08 8.01
CA ASP A 33 -0.66 26.69 7.69
C ASP A 33 -0.03 27.39 8.90
N MET A 34 -0.86 27.82 9.86
CA MET A 34 -0.41 28.37 11.15
C MET A 34 0.15 27.32 12.11
N TYR A 35 0.16 26.03 11.76
CA TYR A 35 0.70 24.98 12.61
C TYR A 35 2.22 24.85 12.45
N ASP A 36 2.96 25.19 13.51
CA ASP A 36 4.40 24.92 13.57
C ASP A 36 4.63 23.45 13.96
N THR A 37 5.04 22.67 12.98
CA THR A 37 5.35 21.24 13.11
C THR A 37 6.52 20.97 14.05
N ARG A 38 7.48 21.89 14.20
CA ARG A 38 8.63 21.73 15.12
C ARG A 38 8.22 21.93 16.57
N GLN A 39 7.25 22.81 16.81
CA GLN A 39 6.80 23.15 18.16
C GLN A 39 5.52 22.41 18.56
N GLN A 40 4.91 21.67 17.64
CA GLN A 40 3.62 20.99 17.79
C GLN A 40 2.53 21.92 18.35
N LYS A 41 2.54 23.16 17.84
CA LYS A 41 1.66 24.25 18.29
C LYS A 41 1.27 25.12 17.12
N TYR A 42 0.05 25.63 17.19
CA TYR A 42 -0.43 26.67 16.31
C TYR A 42 0.18 28.02 16.70
N LEU A 43 0.80 28.71 15.76
CA LEU A 43 1.35 30.04 15.88
C LEU A 43 0.38 31.06 15.30
N CYS A 44 0.00 32.05 16.09
CA CYS A 44 -0.68 33.20 15.53
C CYS A 44 0.31 34.01 14.68
N GLU A 45 0.03 34.20 13.40
CA GLU A 45 0.86 35.02 12.51
C GLU A 45 0.90 36.50 12.93
N ALA A 46 -0.18 37.01 13.53
CA ALA A 46 -0.30 38.40 13.93
C ALA A 46 0.41 38.77 15.24
N CYS A 47 0.59 37.83 16.19
CA CYS A 47 1.25 38.13 17.47
C CYS A 47 2.23 37.05 17.98
N THR A 48 2.50 36.01 17.18
CA THR A 48 3.42 34.90 17.47
C THR A 48 3.08 34.07 18.73
N LYS A 49 1.91 34.28 19.34
CA LYS A 49 1.43 33.47 20.48
C LYS A 49 1.19 32.03 20.04
N LYS A 50 1.50 31.10 20.95
CA LYS A 50 1.51 29.64 20.72
C LYS A 50 0.29 28.97 21.36
N PHE A 51 -0.39 28.11 20.61
CA PHE A 51 -1.58 27.39 21.06
C PHE A 51 -1.43 25.89 20.82
N LYS A 52 -1.85 25.07 21.79
CA LYS A 52 -1.77 23.59 21.67
C LYS A 52 -2.87 23.00 20.77
N THR A 53 -3.95 23.75 20.52
CA THR A 53 -5.12 23.26 19.78
C THR A 53 -5.64 24.34 18.84
N ILE A 54 -6.20 23.91 17.71
CA ILE A 54 -6.78 24.82 16.70
C ILE A 54 -7.89 25.69 17.29
N GLY A 55 -8.74 25.13 18.16
CA GLY A 55 -9.78 25.89 18.87
C GLY A 55 -9.23 26.91 19.89
N GLY A 56 -8.00 26.70 20.38
CA GLY A 56 -7.29 27.69 21.19
C GLY A 56 -6.85 28.88 20.34
N LEU A 57 -6.28 28.61 19.16
CA LEU A 57 -5.88 29.63 18.18
C LEU A 57 -7.10 30.41 17.68
N GLN A 58 -8.17 29.75 17.23
CA GLN A 58 -9.38 30.40 16.71
C GLN A 58 -9.99 31.39 17.72
N ARG A 59 -10.09 31.00 18.99
CA ARG A 59 -10.59 31.88 20.05
C ARG A 59 -9.68 33.08 20.30
N HIS A 60 -8.38 32.90 20.18
CA HIS A 60 -7.42 33.99 20.29
C HIS A 60 -7.53 34.96 19.12
N LEU A 61 -7.55 34.45 17.88
CA LEU A 61 -7.72 35.27 16.67
C LEU A 61 -9.03 36.07 16.69
N ARG A 62 -10.10 35.49 17.23
CA ARG A 62 -11.39 36.17 17.41
C ARG A 62 -11.36 37.31 18.43
N LYS A 63 -10.56 37.17 19.50
CA LYS A 63 -10.54 38.12 20.62
C LYS A 63 -9.50 39.22 20.47
N GLU A 64 -8.34 38.88 19.95
CA GLU A 64 -7.16 39.75 19.95
C GLU A 64 -6.87 40.33 18.56
N HIS A 65 -7.44 39.73 17.50
CA HIS A 65 -7.19 40.12 16.11
C HIS A 65 -8.48 40.29 15.29
N ASP A 66 -9.65 40.35 15.95
CA ASP A 66 -10.97 40.54 15.33
C ASP A 66 -11.24 39.65 14.11
N TRP A 67 -10.67 38.44 14.11
CA TRP A 67 -10.84 37.53 13.00
C TRP A 67 -12.27 36.99 12.96
N VAL A 68 -12.99 37.32 11.90
CA VAL A 68 -14.31 36.78 11.61
C VAL A 68 -14.18 35.36 11.07
N PHE A 69 -14.56 34.38 11.89
CA PHE A 69 -14.75 33.01 11.42
C PHE A 69 -16.12 32.90 10.77
N MET A 70 -16.20 32.25 9.60
CA MET A 70 -17.48 31.80 9.07
C MET A 70 -17.97 30.64 9.93
N GLU A 71 -18.31 30.89 11.19
CA GLU A 71 -19.02 29.90 11.99
C GLU A 71 -20.45 29.77 11.48
N GLU A 72 -20.93 28.52 11.44
CA GLU A 72 -22.34 28.21 11.30
C GLU A 72 -23.15 29.10 12.23
N VAL A 73 -24.23 29.68 11.69
CA VAL A 73 -25.27 30.33 12.50
C VAL A 73 -25.98 29.25 13.31
N THR A 74 -25.32 28.74 14.34
CA THR A 74 -25.91 28.04 15.47
C THR A 74 -24.96 28.16 16.66
N ASN A 75 -25.16 29.22 17.43
CA ASN A 75 -24.73 29.28 18.82
C ASN A 75 -25.17 28.00 19.53
N SER A 76 -24.23 27.13 19.92
CA SER A 76 -24.08 26.74 21.32
C SER A 76 -22.96 25.71 21.49
N SER A 77 -22.26 25.89 22.60
CA SER A 77 -21.29 25.02 23.26
C SER A 77 -21.87 23.64 23.67
N SER A 78 -22.54 22.92 22.77
CA SER A 78 -23.01 21.57 23.04
C SER A 78 -22.06 20.55 22.43
N LYS A 79 -21.71 19.50 23.18
CA LYS A 79 -21.08 18.28 22.67
C LYS A 79 -21.76 17.92 21.33
N LYS A 80 -20.96 17.68 20.28
CA LYS A 80 -21.47 17.22 18.98
C LYS A 80 -22.45 16.08 19.26
N ASP A 81 -23.71 16.31 18.96
CA ASP A 81 -24.74 15.31 19.19
C ASP A 81 -24.53 14.20 18.16
N HIS A 82 -23.80 13.17 18.57
CA HIS A 82 -23.50 12.02 17.73
C HIS A 82 -24.80 11.37 17.22
N ILE A 83 -25.89 11.45 17.98
CA ILE A 83 -27.20 10.94 17.57
C ILE A 83 -27.76 11.80 16.42
N ALA A 84 -27.67 13.12 16.50
CA ALA A 84 -28.03 14.00 15.40
C ALA A 84 -27.18 13.75 14.15
N LEU A 85 -25.88 13.49 14.33
CA LEU A 85 -24.97 13.15 13.23
C LEU A 85 -25.36 11.82 12.57
N TYR A 86 -25.61 10.76 13.35
CA TYR A 86 -26.05 9.46 12.82
C TYR A 86 -27.40 9.57 12.11
N ARG A 87 -28.35 10.33 12.66
CA ARG A 87 -29.64 10.59 12.01
C ARG A 87 -29.48 11.31 10.69
N ALA A 88 -28.62 12.34 10.64
CA ALA A 88 -28.33 13.07 9.41
C ALA A 88 -27.69 12.15 8.36
N SER A 89 -26.73 11.30 8.75
CA SER A 89 -26.10 10.33 7.83
C SER A 89 -27.10 9.29 7.32
N PHE A 90 -27.93 8.72 8.21
CA PHE A 90 -28.98 7.78 7.82
C PHE A 90 -29.95 8.43 6.83
N MET A 91 -30.41 9.63 7.13
CA MET A 91 -31.38 10.35 6.29
C MET A 91 -30.80 10.71 4.92
N LYS A 92 -29.51 11.08 4.84
CA LYS A 92 -28.79 11.26 3.57
C LYS A 92 -28.74 9.97 2.75
N CYS A 93 -28.37 8.84 3.38
CA CYS A 93 -28.35 7.55 2.71
C CYS A 93 -29.75 7.11 2.23
N SER A 94 -30.79 7.34 3.03
CA SER A 94 -32.17 7.03 2.66
C SER A 94 -32.64 7.87 1.47
N LEU A 95 -32.33 9.17 1.45
CA LEU A 95 -32.68 10.05 0.33
C LEU A 95 -31.95 9.67 -0.95
N LEU A 96 -30.65 9.32 -0.88
CA LEU A 96 -29.91 8.78 -2.01
C LEU A 96 -30.49 7.47 -2.55
N LEU A 97 -30.90 6.57 -1.65
CA LEU A 97 -31.47 5.29 -2.02
C LEU A 97 -32.83 5.48 -2.72
N TRP A 98 -33.65 6.41 -2.21
CA TRP A 98 -34.92 6.79 -2.80
C TRP A 98 -34.73 7.43 -4.18
N ASP A 99 -33.84 8.42 -4.28
CA ASP A 99 -33.48 9.10 -5.52
C ASP A 99 -32.99 8.13 -6.60
N THR A 100 -32.20 7.13 -6.18
CA THR A 100 -31.63 6.13 -7.08
C THR A 100 -32.69 5.11 -7.52
N ASN A 101 -33.39 4.47 -6.57
CA ASN A 101 -34.27 3.33 -6.86
C ASN A 101 -35.66 3.72 -7.37
N ASP A 102 -36.25 4.80 -6.85
CA ASP A 102 -37.63 5.18 -7.19
C ASP A 102 -37.70 6.22 -8.30
N ASP A 103 -36.73 7.14 -8.38
CA ASP A 103 -36.72 8.17 -9.42
C ASP A 103 -35.78 7.79 -10.58
N ALA A 104 -34.47 7.78 -10.35
CA ALA A 104 -33.48 7.74 -11.43
C ALA A 104 -33.53 6.46 -12.27
N TYR A 105 -33.62 5.28 -11.65
CA TYR A 105 -33.71 4.00 -12.38
C TYR A 105 -35.06 3.82 -13.08
N LYS A 106 -36.18 4.22 -12.47
CA LYS A 106 -37.51 4.07 -13.09
C LYS A 106 -37.73 5.06 -14.23
N MET A 107 -37.15 6.26 -14.14
CA MET A 107 -37.23 7.28 -15.18
C MET A 107 -36.15 7.12 -16.26
N GLY A 108 -35.20 6.18 -16.08
CA GLY A 108 -34.10 5.96 -17.04
C GLY A 108 -33.12 7.12 -17.14
N ASP A 109 -33.00 7.94 -16.09
CA ASP A 109 -32.12 9.11 -16.07
C ASP A 109 -30.68 8.69 -15.76
N GLY A 110 -29.95 8.30 -16.82
CA GLY A 110 -28.56 7.84 -16.72
C GLY A 110 -27.62 8.86 -16.08
N GLU A 111 -27.87 10.16 -16.26
CA GLU A 111 -27.04 11.22 -15.69
C GLU A 111 -27.19 11.32 -14.16
N ARG A 112 -28.42 11.14 -13.66
CA ARG A 112 -28.70 11.13 -12.22
C ARG A 112 -28.15 9.85 -11.55
N ILE A 113 -28.25 8.70 -12.23
CA ILE A 113 -27.64 7.43 -11.78
C ILE A 113 -26.11 7.57 -11.63
N ILE A 114 -25.44 8.15 -12.63
CA ILE A 114 -23.98 8.35 -12.59
C ILE A 114 -23.60 9.33 -11.47
N ARG A 115 -24.36 10.41 -11.26
CA ARG A 115 -24.12 11.38 -10.18
C ARG A 115 -24.28 10.76 -8.80
N ASN A 116 -25.33 9.97 -8.56
CA ASN A 116 -25.53 9.28 -7.29
C ASN A 116 -24.42 8.27 -7.01
N SER A 117 -23.98 7.55 -8.04
CA SER A 117 -22.85 6.62 -7.95
C SER A 117 -21.55 7.36 -7.58
N LYS A 118 -21.25 8.48 -8.25
CA LYS A 118 -20.09 9.33 -7.91
C LYS A 118 -20.17 9.88 -6.48
N PHE A 119 -21.35 10.30 -6.04
CA PHE A 119 -21.53 10.81 -4.67
C PHE A 119 -21.32 9.72 -3.61
N GLN A 120 -21.84 8.51 -3.85
CA GLN A 120 -21.58 7.36 -2.99
C GLN A 120 -20.08 7.03 -2.95
N MET A 121 -19.39 7.05 -4.10
CA MET A 121 -17.94 6.85 -4.16
C MET A 121 -17.17 7.90 -3.34
N LEU A 122 -17.55 9.18 -3.44
CA LEU A 122 -16.97 10.27 -2.64
C LEU A 122 -17.21 10.08 -1.13
N LEU A 123 -18.44 9.72 -0.73
CA LEU A 123 -18.77 9.44 0.67
C LEU A 123 -17.99 8.25 1.25
N SER A 124 -17.73 7.24 0.42
CA SER A 124 -16.91 6.08 0.81
C SER A 124 -15.40 6.33 0.73
N CYS A 125 -14.96 7.56 0.41
CA CYS A 125 -13.56 7.91 0.19
C CYS A 125 -12.84 7.01 -0.84
N ILE A 126 -13.57 6.43 -1.80
CA ILE A 126 -13.01 5.55 -2.84
C ILE A 126 -11.95 6.27 -3.68
N GLY A 127 -12.03 7.60 -3.82
CA GLY A 127 -11.01 8.40 -4.51
C GLY A 127 -9.60 8.32 -3.89
N ASN A 128 -9.50 7.89 -2.63
CA ASN A 128 -8.22 7.67 -1.95
C ASN A 128 -7.74 6.21 -2.04
N HIS A 129 -8.53 5.31 -2.64
CA HIS A 129 -8.22 3.90 -2.81
C HIS A 129 -7.72 3.66 -4.23
N GLU A 130 -6.51 3.15 -4.33
CA GLU A 130 -5.83 2.83 -5.57
C GLU A 130 -5.51 1.33 -5.57
N THR A 131 -5.93 0.61 -6.62
CA THR A 131 -5.48 -0.77 -6.81
C THR A 131 -4.09 -0.74 -7.41
N VAL A 132 -3.07 -0.97 -6.59
CA VAL A 132 -1.67 -1.05 -7.04
C VAL A 132 -1.44 -2.34 -7.83
N ARG A 133 -1.99 -3.44 -7.31
CA ARG A 133 -1.93 -4.75 -7.93
C ARG A 133 -3.28 -5.46 -7.84
N ASN A 134 -3.82 -5.84 -9.00
CA ASN A 134 -4.97 -6.72 -9.07
C ASN A 134 -4.66 -8.08 -8.44
N THR A 135 -5.64 -8.66 -7.76
CA THR A 135 -5.49 -10.00 -7.17
C THR A 135 -5.26 -11.03 -8.27
N GLY A 136 -4.15 -11.75 -8.17
CA GLY A 136 -3.81 -12.81 -9.11
C GLY A 136 -2.46 -13.46 -8.77
N LYS A 137 -2.11 -14.48 -9.55
CA LYS A 137 -0.84 -15.19 -9.40
C LYS A 137 0.35 -14.30 -9.72
N PRO A 138 1.53 -14.56 -9.13
CA PRO A 138 2.77 -13.94 -9.56
C PRO A 138 2.96 -14.06 -11.08
N SER A 139 3.49 -13.01 -11.70
CA SER A 139 3.79 -12.98 -13.13
C SER A 139 4.93 -13.96 -13.45
N PHE A 140 5.85 -14.14 -12.51
CA PHE A 140 6.88 -15.19 -12.56
C PHE A 140 6.41 -16.48 -11.90
N GLN A 141 6.40 -17.58 -12.64
CA GLN A 141 6.14 -18.91 -12.08
C GLN A 141 7.24 -19.87 -12.53
N THR A 142 7.84 -20.60 -11.59
CA THR A 142 8.78 -21.67 -11.94
C THR A 142 7.98 -22.92 -12.29
N LEU A 143 8.05 -23.36 -13.54
CA LEU A 143 7.30 -24.52 -14.02
C LEU A 143 8.08 -25.82 -13.80
N SER A 144 9.40 -25.75 -14.00
CA SER A 144 10.31 -26.86 -13.76
C SER A 144 11.70 -26.34 -13.42
N LEU A 145 12.40 -27.04 -12.53
CA LEU A 145 13.82 -26.85 -12.30
C LEU A 145 14.44 -28.24 -12.16
N THR A 146 15.43 -28.52 -13.00
CA THR A 146 16.13 -29.81 -13.05
C THR A 146 17.63 -29.60 -13.07
N SER A 147 18.37 -30.48 -12.43
CA SER A 147 19.84 -30.49 -12.42
C SER A 147 20.39 -31.71 -13.16
N ILE A 148 21.41 -31.50 -13.98
CA ILE A 148 22.16 -32.53 -14.69
C ILE A 148 23.63 -32.38 -14.30
N PRO A 149 24.24 -33.34 -13.59
CA PRO A 149 25.65 -33.30 -13.26
C PRO A 149 26.49 -33.47 -14.55
N LEU A 150 27.47 -32.59 -14.76
CA LEU A 150 28.46 -32.74 -15.84
C LEU A 150 29.73 -33.45 -15.33
N ASN A 151 30.17 -33.12 -14.10
CA ASN A 151 31.26 -33.76 -13.37
C ASN A 151 31.19 -33.41 -11.86
N ASP A 152 32.11 -33.92 -11.05
CA ASP A 152 32.13 -33.76 -9.58
C ASP A 152 32.10 -32.29 -9.09
N SER A 153 32.42 -31.31 -9.96
CA SER A 153 32.46 -29.88 -9.61
C SER A 153 31.65 -28.98 -10.55
N HIS A 154 30.88 -29.54 -11.48
CA HIS A 154 30.06 -28.77 -12.44
C HIS A 154 28.69 -29.41 -12.58
N THR A 155 27.66 -28.62 -12.26
CA THR A 155 26.27 -28.99 -12.46
C THR A 155 25.62 -27.99 -13.40
N THR A 156 24.91 -28.50 -14.41
CA THR A 156 24.05 -27.70 -15.27
C THR A 156 22.63 -27.72 -14.72
N TYR A 157 22.01 -26.55 -14.64
CA TYR A 157 20.62 -26.38 -14.25
C TYR A 157 19.82 -25.99 -15.47
N ARG A 158 18.69 -26.67 -15.66
CA ARG A 158 17.68 -26.33 -16.65
C ARG A 158 16.44 -25.87 -15.91
N GLY A 159 16.13 -24.58 -16.03
CA GLY A 159 14.93 -23.95 -15.46
C GLY A 159 13.94 -23.58 -16.56
N VAL A 160 12.67 -23.90 -16.36
CA VAL A 160 11.57 -23.50 -17.23
C VAL A 160 10.65 -22.59 -16.43
N PHE A 161 10.41 -21.39 -16.94
CA PHE A 161 9.69 -20.33 -16.26
C PHE A 161 8.56 -19.80 -17.12
N LEU A 162 7.44 -19.44 -16.50
CA LEU A 162 6.54 -18.45 -17.07
C LEU A 162 7.07 -17.08 -16.66
N ALA A 163 7.37 -16.22 -17.64
CA ALA A 163 8.04 -14.95 -17.40
C ALA A 163 7.55 -13.87 -18.39
N PRO A 164 7.33 -12.62 -17.94
CA PRO A 164 7.00 -11.51 -18.83
C PRO A 164 7.99 -11.32 -20.00
N PRO A 165 7.56 -10.80 -21.16
CA PRO A 165 8.44 -10.64 -22.33
C PRO A 165 9.68 -9.76 -22.08
N ASP A 166 9.55 -8.77 -21.19
CA ASP A 166 10.56 -7.80 -20.78
C ASP A 166 11.51 -8.34 -19.68
N THR A 167 11.40 -9.62 -19.34
CA THR A 167 12.21 -10.22 -18.27
C THR A 167 13.70 -10.12 -18.56
N GLN A 168 14.42 -9.56 -17.59
CA GLN A 168 15.87 -9.55 -17.53
C GLN A 168 16.36 -10.67 -16.61
N PHE A 169 17.25 -11.51 -17.12
CA PHE A 169 17.88 -12.59 -16.38
C PHE A 169 19.25 -12.16 -15.89
N ARG A 170 19.51 -12.35 -14.59
CA ARG A 170 20.81 -12.10 -13.98
C ARG A 170 21.19 -13.29 -13.12
N PHE A 171 22.31 -13.92 -13.46
CA PHE A 171 22.93 -14.97 -12.68
C PHE A 171 24.41 -14.64 -12.55
N LYS A 172 24.97 -14.77 -11.34
CA LYS A 172 26.39 -14.49 -11.10
C LYS A 172 27.30 -15.67 -11.48
N GLY A 173 26.74 -16.86 -11.67
CA GLY A 173 27.41 -17.96 -12.36
C GLY A 173 27.38 -17.76 -13.88
N GLU A 174 27.57 -18.85 -14.63
CA GLU A 174 27.55 -18.81 -16.09
C GLU A 174 26.13 -19.05 -16.61
N MET A 175 25.58 -18.10 -17.37
CA MET A 175 24.37 -18.34 -18.16
C MET A 175 24.78 -18.89 -19.52
N ILE A 176 24.43 -20.15 -19.80
CA ILE A 176 24.79 -20.83 -21.03
C ILE A 176 23.84 -20.40 -22.15
N ASP A 177 22.53 -20.50 -21.90
CA ASP A 177 21.51 -20.13 -22.89
C ASP A 177 20.21 -19.69 -22.21
N VAL A 178 19.48 -18.80 -22.88
CA VAL A 178 18.12 -18.40 -22.51
C VAL A 178 17.26 -18.40 -23.76
N THR A 179 16.44 -19.42 -23.92
CA THR A 179 15.55 -19.60 -25.06
C THR A 179 14.14 -19.11 -24.69
N LYS A 180 13.62 -18.12 -25.43
CA LYS A 180 12.22 -17.68 -25.30
C LYS A 180 11.34 -18.57 -26.19
N GLY A 181 10.46 -19.35 -25.57
CA GLY A 181 9.46 -20.16 -26.24
C GLY A 181 8.14 -19.41 -26.47
N GLU A 182 7.11 -20.17 -26.86
CA GLU A 182 5.75 -19.64 -27.02
C GLU A 182 5.07 -19.39 -25.66
N ASN A 183 4.03 -18.56 -25.66
CA ASN A 183 3.17 -18.32 -24.48
C ASN A 183 3.91 -17.85 -23.22
N ASN A 184 4.92 -16.99 -23.37
CA ASN A 184 5.73 -16.44 -22.26
C ASN A 184 6.52 -17.50 -21.47
N VAL A 185 6.70 -18.70 -22.04
CA VAL A 185 7.56 -19.73 -21.46
C VAL A 185 9.00 -19.43 -21.84
N VAL A 186 9.88 -19.35 -20.85
CA VAL A 186 11.31 -19.13 -21.04
C VAL A 186 12.07 -20.28 -20.42
N GLU A 187 12.99 -20.82 -21.19
CA GLU A 187 13.94 -21.83 -20.75
C GLU A 187 15.30 -21.17 -20.52
N ALA A 188 15.89 -21.40 -19.35
CA ALA A 188 17.23 -20.95 -19.02
C ALA A 188 18.12 -22.13 -18.65
N ILE A 189 19.29 -22.20 -19.29
CA ILE A 189 20.34 -23.17 -19.01
C ILE A 189 21.48 -22.43 -18.31
N LEU A 190 21.80 -22.88 -17.10
CA LEU A 190 22.74 -22.22 -16.20
C LEU A 190 23.81 -23.23 -15.79
N SER A 191 25.03 -22.76 -15.59
CA SER A 191 26.14 -23.56 -15.06
C SER A 191 26.72 -22.89 -13.84
N ASN A 192 26.89 -23.68 -12.78
CA ASN A 192 27.65 -23.24 -11.62
C ASN A 192 29.04 -23.90 -11.66
N ASN A 193 30.09 -23.07 -11.66
CA ASN A 193 31.48 -23.53 -11.55
C ASN A 193 31.99 -23.23 -10.14
N ASP A 194 32.15 -24.30 -9.36
CA ASP A 194 32.46 -24.30 -7.93
C ASP A 194 33.82 -23.64 -7.59
N LYS A 195 34.69 -23.41 -8.57
CA LYS A 195 36.10 -23.05 -8.32
C LYS A 195 36.39 -21.57 -8.03
N ASN A 196 35.44 -20.64 -8.17
CA ASN A 196 35.77 -19.20 -8.10
C ASN A 196 34.71 -18.28 -7.49
N VAL A 197 33.66 -18.82 -6.88
CA VAL A 197 32.56 -18.01 -6.38
C VAL A 197 32.57 -18.01 -4.85
N ASN A 198 32.80 -16.85 -4.24
CA ASN A 198 32.55 -16.65 -2.80
C ASN A 198 31.18 -17.26 -2.44
N TYR A 199 31.22 -18.38 -1.69
CA TYR A 199 30.18 -19.41 -1.48
C TYR A 199 28.74 -18.95 -1.15
N ARG A 200 28.51 -17.66 -0.87
CA ARG A 200 27.21 -17.14 -0.39
C ARG A 200 26.43 -16.29 -1.40
N TYR A 201 27.08 -15.65 -2.39
CA TYR A 201 26.43 -14.60 -3.17
C TYR A 201 26.29 -14.86 -4.67
N GLY A 202 26.99 -15.84 -5.25
CA GLY A 202 26.94 -16.08 -6.69
C GLY A 202 25.82 -17.03 -7.16
N ARG A 203 25.10 -17.65 -6.23
CA ARG A 203 24.12 -18.70 -6.49
C ARG A 203 22.68 -18.20 -6.71
N TRP A 204 22.49 -16.89 -6.71
CA TRP A 204 21.19 -16.26 -6.95
C TRP A 204 20.93 -16.10 -8.44
N LEU A 205 19.91 -16.80 -8.93
CA LEU A 205 19.25 -16.46 -10.19
C LEU A 205 18.20 -15.39 -9.90
N THR A 206 18.30 -14.25 -10.57
CA THR A 206 17.37 -13.12 -10.45
C THR A 206 16.69 -12.89 -11.79
N LEU A 207 15.36 -12.91 -11.80
CA LEU A 207 14.52 -12.52 -12.92
C LEU A 207 13.80 -11.25 -12.53
N THR A 208 13.91 -10.20 -13.32
CA THR A 208 13.26 -8.91 -13.05
C THR A 208 12.42 -8.48 -14.25
N SER A 209 11.21 -7.99 -14.00
CA SER A 209 10.34 -7.36 -15.01
C SER A 209 9.96 -5.98 -14.52
N GLU A 210 10.39 -4.95 -15.25
CA GLU A 210 10.08 -3.55 -14.94
C GLU A 210 8.60 -3.24 -15.20
N SER A 211 8.02 -3.82 -16.26
CA SER A 211 6.60 -3.60 -16.60
C SER A 211 5.63 -4.20 -15.58
N LYS A 212 6.08 -5.21 -14.82
CA LYS A 212 5.30 -5.84 -13.75
C LYS A 212 5.72 -5.41 -12.35
N GLN A 213 6.83 -4.68 -12.21
CA GLN A 213 7.44 -4.34 -10.90
C GLN A 213 7.66 -5.60 -10.04
N GLU A 214 8.01 -6.71 -10.69
CA GLU A 214 8.20 -8.00 -10.03
C GLU A 214 9.65 -8.44 -10.20
N THR A 215 10.20 -9.03 -9.13
CA THR A 215 11.50 -9.69 -9.15
C THR A 215 11.39 -11.06 -8.49
N LEU A 216 11.73 -12.12 -9.23
CA LEU A 216 11.90 -13.47 -8.69
C LEU A 216 13.38 -13.74 -8.42
N LYS A 217 13.71 -14.12 -7.19
CA LYS A 217 15.04 -14.59 -6.78
C LYS A 217 14.97 -16.06 -6.39
N LEU A 218 15.81 -16.87 -7.01
CA LEU A 218 15.97 -18.29 -6.73
C LEU A 218 17.40 -18.53 -6.27
N TYR A 219 17.56 -19.13 -5.09
CA TYR A 219 18.84 -19.61 -4.60
C TYR A 219 19.02 -21.03 -5.07
N ILE A 220 19.93 -21.26 -6.02
CA ILE A 220 20.22 -22.58 -6.57
C ILE A 220 21.29 -23.24 -5.70
N ASN A 221 21.04 -24.47 -5.26
CA ASN A 221 21.95 -25.20 -4.39
C ASN A 221 23.05 -25.94 -5.19
N ASP A 222 24.10 -26.42 -4.53
CA ASP A 222 25.23 -27.11 -5.17
C ASP A 222 25.05 -28.62 -5.20
N ASN A 223 25.54 -29.28 -6.26
CA ASN A 223 25.71 -30.73 -6.35
C ASN A 223 24.46 -31.59 -6.07
N TYR A 224 23.43 -31.43 -6.92
CA TYR A 224 22.27 -32.33 -6.92
C TYR A 224 22.23 -33.20 -8.16
N ASN A 225 22.23 -34.52 -7.96
CA ASN A 225 22.07 -35.51 -9.03
C ASN A 225 20.58 -35.76 -9.30
N PHE A 226 20.13 -35.45 -10.52
CA PHE A 226 18.87 -35.91 -11.12
C PHE A 226 17.63 -35.71 -10.24
N ARG A 227 17.26 -34.46 -9.98
CA ARG A 227 16.03 -34.13 -9.24
C ARG A 227 15.08 -33.25 -10.04
N THR A 228 13.83 -33.25 -9.60
CA THR A 228 12.78 -32.33 -10.04
C THR A 228 12.08 -31.82 -8.79
N GLN A 229 11.82 -30.51 -8.75
CA GLN A 229 11.17 -29.85 -7.62
C GLN A 229 9.76 -29.42 -8.00
N THR A 230 8.85 -29.46 -7.03
CA THR A 230 7.50 -28.89 -7.14
C THR A 230 7.45 -27.49 -6.56
N PHE A 231 6.63 -26.62 -7.15
CA PHE A 231 6.53 -25.19 -6.82
C PHE A 231 5.15 -24.89 -6.26
N VAL A 232 4.94 -25.21 -4.98
CA VAL A 232 3.67 -25.03 -4.28
C VAL A 232 3.25 -23.55 -4.21
N GLU A 233 4.23 -22.66 -4.22
CA GLU A 233 4.04 -21.22 -4.21
C GLU A 233 3.41 -20.66 -5.49
N ASN A 234 3.41 -21.40 -6.60
CA ASN A 234 2.69 -21.01 -7.82
C ASN A 234 1.16 -21.04 -7.63
N SER A 235 0.65 -21.62 -6.53
CA SER A 235 -0.78 -21.57 -6.21
C SER A 235 -1.18 -20.25 -5.56
N CYS A 236 -0.24 -19.50 -4.98
CA CYS A 236 -0.51 -18.25 -4.29
C CYS A 236 -1.07 -17.18 -5.23
N GLU A 237 -2.09 -16.50 -4.75
CA GLU A 237 -2.64 -15.31 -5.39
C GLU A 237 -2.57 -14.16 -4.38
N PHE A 238 -2.18 -12.97 -4.85
CA PHE A 238 -2.19 -11.80 -3.99
C PHE A 238 -2.52 -10.53 -4.77
N GLY A 239 -3.19 -9.61 -4.10
CA GLY A 239 -3.48 -8.26 -4.57
C GLY A 239 -3.03 -7.23 -3.56
N ILE A 240 -2.73 -6.02 -4.02
CA ILE A 240 -2.28 -4.92 -3.17
C ILE A 240 -3.11 -3.68 -3.48
N GLU A 241 -3.67 -3.13 -2.42
CA GLU A 241 -4.42 -1.89 -2.43
C GLU A 241 -3.63 -0.83 -1.67
N LYS A 242 -3.72 0.41 -2.14
CA LYS A 242 -3.15 1.59 -1.50
C LYS A 242 -4.27 2.53 -1.12
N ILE A 243 -4.22 3.04 0.10
CA ILE A 243 -5.23 3.91 0.67
C ILE A 243 -4.54 5.13 1.24
N GLN A 244 -4.84 6.31 0.69
CA GLN A 244 -4.38 7.57 1.27
C GLN A 244 -5.27 7.96 2.46
N LYS A 245 -4.68 8.02 3.66
CA LYS A 245 -5.35 8.45 4.90
C LYS A 245 -4.64 9.68 5.44
N ASP A 246 -5.18 10.85 5.10
CA ASP A 246 -4.60 12.15 5.46
C ASP A 246 -3.13 12.26 5.01
N THR A 247 -2.19 12.32 5.97
CA THR A 247 -0.74 12.42 5.73
C THR A 247 -0.04 11.08 5.57
N ARG A 248 -0.76 9.95 5.76
CA ARG A 248 -0.19 8.60 5.71
C ARG A 248 -0.74 7.81 4.54
N THR A 249 0.09 6.92 4.02
CA THR A 249 -0.29 5.99 2.97
C THR A 249 -0.30 4.59 3.54
N GLU A 250 -1.45 3.93 3.47
CA GLU A 250 -1.63 2.55 3.91
C GLU A 250 -1.67 1.62 2.70
N TYR A 251 -0.83 0.59 2.72
CA TYR A 251 -0.85 -0.50 1.77
C TYR A 251 -1.44 -1.71 2.45
N LYS A 252 -2.37 -2.36 1.76
CA LYS A 252 -3.03 -3.58 2.22
C LYS A 252 -2.80 -4.67 1.18
N ALA A 253 -2.05 -5.69 1.56
CA ALA A 253 -1.91 -6.90 0.74
C ALA A 253 -2.88 -7.97 1.24
N THR A 254 -3.62 -8.57 0.31
CA THR A 254 -4.50 -9.71 0.58
C THR A 254 -3.96 -10.91 -0.17
N VAL A 255 -3.64 -11.98 0.56
CA VAL A 255 -3.11 -13.23 0.00
C VAL A 255 -4.19 -14.30 0.09
N ARG A 256 -4.29 -15.18 -0.92
CA ARG A 256 -5.24 -16.29 -0.96
C ARG A 256 -4.63 -17.47 -1.72
N ASN A 257 -5.23 -18.65 -1.54
CA ASN A 257 -4.92 -19.86 -2.32
C ASN A 257 -3.44 -20.31 -2.23
N CYS A 258 -2.68 -19.79 -1.27
CA CYS A 258 -1.37 -20.34 -0.94
C CYS A 258 -1.56 -21.70 -0.28
N ALA A 259 -0.86 -22.71 -0.77
CA ALA A 259 -0.82 -24.01 -0.10
C ALA A 259 -0.45 -23.80 1.39
N GLU A 260 -1.14 -24.50 2.29
CA GLU A 260 -0.81 -24.55 3.72
C GLU A 260 0.57 -25.22 3.88
N SER A 261 1.61 -24.42 3.73
CA SER A 261 2.99 -24.81 3.96
C SER A 261 3.55 -23.86 4.98
N GLU A 262 4.00 -24.41 6.12
CA GLU A 262 4.65 -23.69 7.21
C GLU A 262 5.91 -22.91 6.75
N ASN A 263 6.35 -23.11 5.51
CA ASN A 263 7.58 -22.52 4.98
C ASN A 263 7.37 -21.35 4.00
N ILE A 264 6.14 -20.83 3.85
CA ILE A 264 5.88 -19.62 3.06
C ILE A 264 5.63 -18.43 3.99
N SER A 265 6.64 -17.58 4.10
CA SER A 265 6.55 -16.28 4.77
C SER A 265 6.01 -15.22 3.81
N LYS A 266 5.08 -14.40 4.29
CA LYS A 266 4.50 -13.28 3.54
C LYS A 266 4.66 -12.02 4.38
N TYR A 267 5.21 -10.95 3.81
CA TYR A 267 5.43 -9.71 4.56
C TYR A 267 5.76 -8.54 3.64
N PHE A 268 5.44 -7.32 4.07
CA PHE A 268 6.07 -6.11 3.56
C PHE A 268 7.48 -5.95 4.14
N ILE A 269 8.39 -5.46 3.30
CA ILE A 269 9.75 -5.05 3.66
C ILE A 269 10.01 -3.63 3.17
N VAL A 270 10.59 -2.79 4.03
CA VAL A 270 11.02 -1.43 3.69
C VAL A 270 12.47 -1.25 4.09
N HIS A 271 13.26 -0.71 3.17
CA HIS A 271 14.64 -0.29 3.41
C HIS A 271 14.70 1.24 3.44
N LEU A 272 14.97 1.81 4.61
CA LEU A 272 15.19 3.25 4.78
C LEU A 272 16.69 3.54 4.77
N LEU A 273 17.11 4.48 3.95
CA LEU A 273 18.49 4.94 3.82
C LEU A 273 18.61 6.37 4.38
N GLU A 274 19.62 6.61 5.22
CA GLU A 274 19.96 7.96 5.66
C GLU A 274 20.60 8.78 4.53
N GLN A 275 20.34 10.10 4.47
CA GLN A 275 20.91 10.98 3.44
C GLN A 275 22.45 10.99 3.38
N SER A 276 23.16 10.62 4.46
CA SER A 276 24.63 10.46 4.40
C SER A 276 25.06 9.25 3.56
N GLY A 277 24.15 8.30 3.31
CA GLY A 277 24.39 7.06 2.58
C GLY A 277 24.92 5.90 3.44
N ASP A 278 25.18 6.13 4.73
CA ASP A 278 25.97 5.21 5.55
C ASP A 278 25.15 4.09 6.21
N ARG A 279 23.85 4.30 6.43
CA ARG A 279 23.01 3.38 7.20
C ARG A 279 21.71 3.04 6.49
N ILE A 280 21.49 1.74 6.28
CA ILE A 280 20.23 1.16 5.78
C ILE A 280 19.52 0.46 6.95
N THR A 281 18.30 0.89 7.23
CA THR A 281 17.42 0.25 8.22
C THR A 281 16.38 -0.61 7.50
N GLN A 282 16.39 -1.91 7.77
CA GLN A 282 15.40 -2.85 7.23
C GLN A 282 14.25 -3.03 8.23
N ILE A 283 13.02 -2.83 7.76
CA ILE A 283 11.79 -2.99 8.54
C ILE A 283 10.92 -4.04 7.85
N THR A 284 10.48 -5.06 8.59
CA THR A 284 9.65 -6.17 8.07
C THR A 284 8.38 -6.34 8.89
N SER A 285 7.35 -6.95 8.28
CA SER A 285 6.03 -7.07 8.92
C SER A 285 6.09 -7.87 10.22
N ARG A 286 5.54 -7.31 11.30
CA ARG A 286 5.43 -7.97 12.60
C ARG A 286 4.03 -8.53 12.85
N LYS A 287 3.93 -9.61 13.63
CA LYS A 287 2.65 -10.09 14.15
C LYS A 287 2.15 -9.16 15.26
N ILE A 288 0.92 -8.68 15.17
CA ILE A 288 0.23 -7.95 16.25
C ILE A 288 -0.86 -8.87 16.82
N SER A 289 -0.91 -9.03 18.15
CA SER A 289 -1.98 -9.77 18.83
C SER A 289 -3.20 -8.86 19.04
N SER A 290 -4.41 -9.43 19.01
CA SER A 290 -5.68 -8.72 19.18
C SER A 290 -5.87 -8.06 20.57
N GLN A 291 -4.97 -8.32 21.52
CA GLN A 291 -4.92 -7.70 22.85
C GLN A 291 -3.57 -7.00 23.11
N GLU A 292 -3.19 -6.02 22.30
CA GLU A 292 -2.06 -5.14 22.65
C GLU A 292 -2.53 -3.95 23.49
N ASN A 293 -2.35 -4.08 24.82
CA ASN A 293 -2.32 -2.96 25.76
C ASN A 293 -1.24 -1.94 25.34
N GLY A 294 -1.65 -0.88 24.65
CA GLY A 294 -1.03 0.45 24.72
C GLY A 294 0.45 0.57 24.30
N ARG A 295 1.05 -0.42 23.63
CA ARG A 295 2.41 -0.33 23.09
C ARG A 295 2.44 -0.70 21.60
N ILE A 296 1.67 0.03 20.80
CA ILE A 296 2.13 0.28 19.43
C ILE A 296 3.38 1.13 19.61
N SER A 297 4.58 0.54 19.50
CA SER A 297 5.78 1.37 19.36
C SER A 297 5.50 2.29 18.19
N GLU A 298 5.53 3.58 18.46
CA GLU A 298 5.38 4.65 17.51
C GLU A 298 6.49 4.51 16.46
N ASN A 299 6.27 3.67 15.45
CA ASN A 299 7.17 3.64 14.31
C ASN A 299 6.90 4.94 13.55
N LYS A 300 7.73 5.93 13.86
CA LYS A 300 7.65 7.30 13.33
C LYS A 300 7.52 7.36 11.81
N TYR A 301 8.11 6.38 11.10
CA TYR A 301 8.24 6.38 9.64
C TYR A 301 7.39 5.30 8.97
N VAL A 302 7.50 4.05 9.44
CA VAL A 302 6.97 2.87 8.75
C VAL A 302 6.47 1.85 9.77
N ASN A 303 5.18 1.50 9.69
CA ASN A 303 4.60 0.43 10.49
C ASN A 303 4.07 -0.68 9.58
N THR A 304 4.76 -1.83 9.55
CA THR A 304 4.32 -3.01 8.79
C THR A 304 3.90 -4.13 9.74
N PHE A 305 2.73 -4.71 9.51
CA PHE A 305 2.18 -5.71 10.42
C PHE A 305 1.13 -6.62 9.77
N TYR A 306 0.83 -7.72 10.45
CA TYR A 306 -0.35 -8.54 10.21
C TYR A 306 -1.01 -8.88 11.55
N ARG A 307 -2.31 -9.12 11.53
CA ARG A 307 -3.06 -9.46 12.74
C ARG A 307 -3.33 -10.96 12.80
N SER A 308 -3.46 -11.49 14.00
CA SER A 308 -3.74 -12.93 14.19
C SER A 308 -5.20 -13.31 13.95
N ASP A 309 -6.11 -12.34 13.94
CA ASP A 309 -7.55 -12.50 13.70
C ASP A 309 -7.94 -12.25 12.24
N GLU A 310 -7.02 -11.71 11.43
CA GLU A 310 -7.21 -11.46 10.01
C GLU A 310 -6.25 -12.37 9.22
N ASP A 311 -6.75 -13.53 8.80
CA ASP A 311 -5.95 -14.49 8.03
C ASP A 311 -5.52 -13.90 6.68
N ASP A 312 -4.24 -14.05 6.36
CA ASP A 312 -3.62 -13.68 5.08
C ASP A 312 -3.79 -12.20 4.65
N ILE A 313 -4.00 -11.29 5.60
CA ILE A 313 -4.01 -9.83 5.37
C ILE A 313 -2.78 -9.19 6.02
N TYR A 314 -2.08 -8.39 5.22
CA TYR A 314 -0.87 -7.69 5.63
C TYR A 314 -1.02 -6.19 5.38
N TYR A 315 -0.45 -5.40 6.28
CA TYR A 315 -0.52 -3.94 6.23
C TYR A 315 0.87 -3.33 6.27
N ALA A 316 1.04 -2.22 5.54
CA ALA A 316 2.18 -1.32 5.65
C ALA A 316 1.70 0.12 5.64
N ILE A 317 1.98 0.87 6.71
CA ILE A 317 1.60 2.28 6.83
C ILE A 317 2.89 3.10 6.78
N LEU A 318 3.00 3.96 5.78
CA LEU A 318 4.14 4.85 5.58
C LEU A 318 3.73 6.31 5.88
N ASP A 319 4.59 7.00 6.62
CA ASP A 319 4.47 8.42 6.94
C ASP A 319 5.56 9.19 6.17
N TYR A 320 5.28 9.47 4.89
CA TYR A 320 6.21 10.18 4.00
C TYR A 320 6.68 11.52 4.58
N PRO A 321 5.80 12.38 5.15
CA PRO A 321 6.24 13.63 5.76
C PRO A 321 7.23 13.43 6.91
N ALA A 322 7.05 12.41 7.75
CA ALA A 322 7.99 12.10 8.81
C ALA A 322 9.34 11.57 8.28
N ILE A 323 9.33 10.76 7.22
CA ILE A 323 10.53 10.25 6.54
C ILE A 323 11.34 11.42 5.96
N GLU A 324 10.68 12.32 5.24
CA GLU A 324 11.31 13.49 4.62
C GLU A 324 11.86 14.48 5.65
N ALA A 325 11.10 14.75 6.72
CA ALA A 325 11.49 15.69 7.78
C ALA A 325 12.80 15.31 8.48
N ASP A 326 13.10 14.02 8.54
CA ASP A 326 14.32 13.47 9.15
C ASP A 326 15.40 13.10 8.12
N GLY A 327 15.22 13.48 6.85
CA GLY A 327 16.23 13.27 5.80
C GLY A 327 16.47 11.79 5.48
N LEU A 328 15.41 10.97 5.54
CA LEU A 328 15.45 9.56 5.16
C LEU A 328 14.95 9.38 3.72
N ILE A 329 15.45 8.36 3.04
CA ILE A 329 15.06 7.98 1.67
C ILE A 329 14.59 6.52 1.70
N ILE A 330 13.46 6.23 1.06
CA ILE A 330 13.03 4.84 0.85
C ILE A 330 13.89 4.26 -0.28
N GLN A 331 14.83 3.40 0.06
CA GLN A 331 15.69 2.72 -0.91
C GLN A 331 14.92 1.63 -1.67
N SER A 332 14.09 0.88 -0.95
CA SER A 332 13.16 -0.07 -1.54
C SER A 332 11.97 -0.31 -0.62
N PHE A 333 10.84 -0.57 -1.24
CA PHE A 333 9.61 -0.97 -0.56
C PHE A 333 8.96 -2.06 -1.40
N SER A 334 8.77 -3.24 -0.81
CA SER A 334 8.23 -4.38 -1.53
C SER A 334 7.30 -5.20 -0.65
N PHE A 335 6.33 -5.86 -1.27
CA PHE A 335 5.67 -7.02 -0.69
C PHE A 335 6.40 -8.28 -1.11
N VAL A 336 6.66 -9.18 -0.16
CA VAL A 336 7.49 -10.37 -0.36
C VAL A 336 6.71 -11.64 -0.08
N LEU A 337 6.74 -12.55 -1.06
CA LEU A 337 6.42 -13.96 -0.85
C LEU A 337 7.75 -14.73 -0.80
N TYR A 338 8.07 -15.28 0.37
CA TYR A 338 9.31 -15.97 0.63
C TYR A 338 9.03 -17.43 0.97
N ALA A 339 9.42 -18.34 0.09
CA ALA A 339 9.32 -19.78 0.30
C ALA A 339 10.71 -20.37 0.57
N SER A 340 10.83 -21.17 1.62
CA SER A 340 12.07 -21.87 1.96
C SER A 340 11.85 -23.38 2.07
N ALA A 341 12.80 -24.18 1.60
CA ALA A 341 12.79 -25.63 1.77
C ALA A 341 13.51 -26.03 3.07
N ARG A 342 12.90 -25.77 4.24
CA ARG A 342 13.39 -26.08 5.62
C ARG A 342 14.65 -25.35 6.09
N TYR A 343 14.80 -25.34 7.44
CA TYR A 343 15.65 -24.47 8.27
C TYR A 343 17.14 -24.79 8.31
N ASP A 344 17.56 -25.92 7.75
CA ASP A 344 18.95 -26.36 7.82
C ASP A 344 19.48 -26.28 6.39
N TYR A 345 20.58 -25.56 6.18
CA TYR A 345 21.31 -25.38 4.90
C TYR A 345 21.91 -26.71 4.36
N THR A 346 21.10 -27.77 4.38
CA THR A 346 21.39 -29.18 4.16
C THR A 346 20.22 -29.89 3.44
N GLY A 347 19.23 -29.14 2.93
CA GLY A 347 17.99 -29.69 2.38
C GLY A 347 18.13 -30.33 0.99
N ASP A 348 17.22 -31.26 0.66
CA ASP A 348 17.23 -32.05 -0.60
C ASP A 348 16.69 -31.31 -1.86
N ALA A 349 16.53 -29.99 -1.79
CA ALA A 349 15.86 -29.19 -2.83
C ALA A 349 16.85 -28.52 -3.80
N ILE A 350 16.53 -28.51 -5.11
CA ILE A 350 17.37 -27.83 -6.13
C ILE A 350 17.44 -26.32 -5.86
N SER A 351 16.34 -25.72 -5.42
CA SER A 351 16.32 -24.36 -4.89
C SER A 351 15.87 -24.35 -3.44
N GLU A 352 16.75 -23.86 -2.55
CA GLU A 352 16.49 -23.75 -1.10
C GLU A 352 15.60 -22.57 -0.77
N ILE A 353 15.79 -21.45 -1.47
CA ILE A 353 15.11 -20.18 -1.21
C ILE A 353 14.53 -19.64 -2.50
N LYS A 354 13.26 -19.28 -2.44
CA LYS A 354 12.50 -18.72 -3.55
C LYS A 354 11.76 -17.49 -3.05
N ALA A 355 12.11 -16.32 -3.56
CA ALA A 355 11.58 -15.05 -3.08
C ALA A 355 11.05 -14.20 -4.23
N TRP A 356 9.77 -13.84 -4.15
CA TRP A 356 9.13 -12.89 -5.05
C TRP A 356 9.06 -11.55 -4.34
N TYR A 357 9.63 -10.54 -4.97
CA TYR A 357 9.52 -9.15 -4.56
C TYR A 357 8.57 -8.46 -5.53
N TYR A 358 7.55 -7.82 -4.98
CA TYR A 358 6.70 -6.89 -5.71
C TYR A 358 7.03 -5.48 -5.23
N ASP A 359 7.72 -4.71 -6.07
CA ASP A 359 8.22 -3.37 -5.75
C ASP A 359 7.06 -2.35 -5.86
N LEU A 360 6.98 -1.42 -4.90
CA LEU A 360 5.83 -0.52 -4.66
C LEU A 360 6.18 0.96 -4.72
#